data_AF-A0A899FX43-F1
#
_entry.id   AF-A0A899FX43-F1
#
_cell.length_a   1.000
_cell.length_b   1.000
_cell.length_c   1.000
_cell.angle_alpha   90.00
_cell.angle_beta   90.00
_cell.angle_gamma   90.00
#
_symmetry.space_group_name_H-M   'P 1'
#
loop_
_entity.id
_entity.type
_entity.pdbx_description
1 polymer ?
#
loop_
_entity_poly.entity_id
_entity_poly.type
_entity_poly.pdbx_seq_one_letter_code
_entity_poly.pdbx_strand_id
1 'polypeptide(L)'
;MEIFFPQKLPYKGPGAYKISVCIPALLITSLNAYQLHTKHHSEASHRSESDDDSTPEYPYQNIRTRRFFWGDGDKTLFWNDRVNKHKISS
;
A
#
# COMPACT_ATOMS: atom_id res chain seq x y z
N MET A 1 39.49 -32.81 6.96
CA MET A 1 38.13 -32.53 6.46
C MET A 1 38.20 -31.18 5.79
N GLU A 2 38.61 -31.19 4.52
CA GLU A 2 38.76 -29.95 3.73
C GLU A 2 37.36 -29.46 3.36
N ILE A 3 37.02 -28.26 3.80
CA ILE A 3 35.77 -27.60 3.47
C ILE A 3 35.89 -27.22 1.99
N PHE A 4 35.20 -27.97 1.13
CA PHE A 4 35.12 -27.74 -0.30
C PHE A 4 34.43 -26.39 -0.54
N PHE A 5 35.22 -25.33 -0.69
CA PHE A 5 34.73 -24.03 -1.13
C PHE A 5 34.17 -24.19 -2.56
N PRO A 6 32.89 -23.81 -2.81
CA PRO A 6 32.33 -23.95 -4.14
C PRO A 6 33.14 -23.11 -5.13
N GLN A 7 33.46 -23.75 -6.26
CA GLN A 7 34.16 -23.20 -7.41
C GLN A 7 33.73 -21.77 -7.71
N LYS A 8 34.70 -20.85 -7.88
CA LYS A 8 34.46 -19.46 -8.28
C LYS A 8 33.60 -19.43 -9.55
N LEU A 9 32.35 -18.99 -9.42
CA LEU A 9 31.52 -18.61 -10.56
C LEU A 9 32.28 -17.56 -11.39
N PRO A 10 32.28 -17.64 -12.73
CA PRO A 10 33.02 -16.70 -13.56
C PRO A 10 32.56 -15.27 -13.28
N TYR A 11 33.50 -14.37 -12.99
CA TYR A 11 33.22 -12.95 -12.74
C TYR A 11 32.64 -12.32 -14.02
N LYS A 12 31.32 -12.30 -14.15
CA LYS A 12 30.62 -11.46 -15.12
C LYS A 12 30.55 -10.05 -14.51
N GLY A 13 31.03 -9.05 -15.26
CA GLY A 13 31.24 -7.67 -14.78
C GLY A 13 30.03 -7.03 -14.07
N PRO A 14 30.19 -5.81 -13.52
CA PRO A 14 29.33 -5.25 -12.49
C PRO A 14 27.85 -4.98 -12.87
N GLY A 15 27.42 -5.31 -14.09
CA GLY A 15 26.02 -5.28 -14.53
C GLY A 15 25.30 -6.63 -14.48
N ALA A 16 26.01 -7.75 -14.52
CA ALA A 16 25.40 -9.07 -14.68
C ALA A 16 24.69 -9.57 -13.42
N TYR A 17 25.20 -9.24 -12.23
CA TYR A 17 24.62 -9.65 -10.94
C TYR A 17 23.31 -8.92 -10.63
N LYS A 18 23.10 -7.71 -11.17
CA LYS A 18 21.88 -6.93 -10.92
C LYS A 18 20.68 -7.61 -11.58
N ILE A 19 20.83 -8.02 -12.84
CA ILE A 19 19.74 -8.62 -13.62
C ILE A 19 19.36 -9.99 -13.04
N SER A 20 20.35 -10.82 -12.66
CA SER A 20 20.09 -12.16 -12.15
C SER A 20 19.50 -12.20 -10.74
N VAL A 21 19.64 -11.14 -9.95
CA VAL A 21 19.11 -11.06 -8.58
C VAL A 21 17.89 -10.16 -8.49
N CYS A 22 17.93 -8.98 -9.11
CA CYS A 22 16.83 -8.02 -9.05
C CYS A 22 15.59 -8.52 -9.77
N ILE A 23 15.72 -9.20 -10.93
CA ILE A 23 14.54 -9.71 -11.65
C ILE A 23 13.79 -10.77 -10.80
N PRO A 24 14.42 -11.84 -10.28
CA PRO A 24 13.71 -12.79 -9.44
C PRO A 24 13.17 -12.15 -8.15
N ALA A 25 13.92 -11.24 -7.53
CA ALA A 25 13.44 -10.54 -6.33
C ALA A 25 12.17 -9.72 -6.63
N LEU A 26 12.16 -8.94 -7.72
CA LEU A 26 11.00 -8.17 -8.14
C LEU A 26 9.80 -9.04 -8.49
N LEU A 27 10.02 -10.20 -9.12
CA LEU A 27 8.94 -11.14 -9.43
C LEU A 27 8.30 -11.69 -8.15
N ILE A 28 9.12 -12.12 -7.18
CA ILE A 28 8.61 -12.66 -5.91
C ILE A 28 7.86 -11.59 -5.14
N THR A 29 8.40 -10.37 -5.01
CA THR A 29 7.72 -9.28 -4.31
C THR A 29 6.46 -8.84 -5.01
N SER A 30 6.45 -8.81 -6.36
CA SER A 30 5.26 -8.43 -7.13
C SER A 30 4.15 -9.46 -6.99
N LEU A 31 4.47 -10.76 -6.98
CA LEU A 31 3.47 -11.82 -6.76
C LEU A 31 2.86 -11.74 -5.37
N ASN A 32 3.67 -11.51 -4.34
CA ASN A 32 3.17 -11.33 -2.97
C ASN A 32 2.29 -10.06 -2.85
N ALA A 33 2.76 -8.93 -3.40
CA ALA A 33 2.00 -7.70 -3.41
C ALA A 33 0.68 -7.84 -4.17
N TYR A 34 0.65 -8.59 -5.28
CA TYR A 34 -0.57 -8.86 -6.03
C TYR A 34 -1.58 -9.66 -5.21
N GLN A 35 -1.14 -10.69 -4.49
CA GLN A 35 -2.03 -11.46 -3.61
C GLN A 35 -2.60 -10.61 -2.47
N LEU A 36 -1.78 -9.73 -1.87
CA LEU A 36 -2.26 -8.83 -0.83
C LEU A 36 -3.21 -7.78 -1.39
N HIS A 37 -2.92 -7.26 -2.59
CA HIS A 37 -3.76 -6.31 -3.31
C HIS A 37 -5.13 -6.90 -3.62
N THR A 38 -5.22 -8.12 -4.16
CA THR A 38 -6.51 -8.74 -4.47
C THR A 38 -7.34 -8.98 -3.20
N LYS A 39 -6.71 -9.42 -2.10
CA LYS A 39 -7.37 -9.54 -0.79
C LYS A 39 -7.88 -8.20 -0.29
N HIS A 40 -7.04 -7.17 -0.28
CA HIS A 40 -7.41 -5.82 0.16
C HIS A 40 -8.55 -5.23 -0.69
N HIS A 41 -8.55 -5.47 -2.00
CA HIS A 41 -9.65 -5.06 -2.88
C HIS A 41 -10.96 -5.80 -2.59
N SER A 42 -10.90 -7.11 -2.33
CA SER A 42 -12.09 -7.88 -1.93
C SER A 42 -12.62 -7.47 -0.55
N GLU A 43 -11.74 -7.18 0.42
CA GLU A 43 -12.12 -6.72 1.76
C GLU A 43 -12.66 -5.28 1.73
N ALA A 44 -12.10 -4.42 0.89
CA ALA A 44 -12.59 -3.05 0.71
C ALA A 44 -14.03 -3.00 0.19
N SER A 45 -14.45 -3.95 -0.66
CA SER A 45 -15.87 -4.07 -1.04
C SER A 45 -16.77 -4.58 0.08
N HIS A 46 -16.27 -5.43 0.98
CA HIS A 46 -17.08 -5.95 2.08
C HIS A 46 -17.21 -4.95 3.25
N ARG A 47 -16.14 -4.20 3.53
CA ARG A 47 -16.10 -3.25 4.64
C ARG A 47 -16.90 -1.97 4.39
N SER A 48 -17.07 -1.58 3.12
CA SER A 48 -17.89 -0.42 2.77
C SER A 48 -19.36 -0.59 3.19
N GLU A 49 -19.90 -1.81 3.15
CA GLU A 49 -21.30 -2.08 3.50
C GLU A 49 -21.56 -2.17 5.02
N SER A 50 -20.57 -2.59 5.84
CA SER A 50 -20.79 -2.91 7.27
C SER A 50 -20.40 -1.80 8.25
N ASP A 51 -19.52 -0.89 7.85
CA ASP A 51 -18.88 0.10 8.75
C ASP A 51 -19.44 1.52 8.57
N ASP A 52 -20.45 1.74 7.73
CA ASP A 52 -20.95 3.08 7.36
C ASP A 52 -21.89 3.72 8.40
N ASP A 53 -22.73 2.91 9.00
CA ASP A 53 -23.80 3.29 9.90
C ASP A 53 -23.37 3.24 11.38
N SER A 54 -22.48 2.32 11.76
CA SER A 54 -22.21 2.04 13.19
C SER A 54 -20.94 2.65 13.80
N THR A 55 -19.97 3.11 12.99
CA THR A 55 -18.70 3.62 13.54
C THR A 55 -18.76 5.14 13.81
N PRO A 56 -18.56 5.61 15.06
CA PRO A 56 -18.50 7.03 15.37
C PRO A 56 -17.18 7.66 14.90
N GLU A 57 -17.25 8.92 14.46
CA GLU A 57 -16.05 9.73 14.18
C GLU A 57 -15.53 10.33 15.48
N TYR A 58 -14.23 10.16 15.73
CA TYR A 58 -13.61 10.71 16.93
C TYR A 58 -13.22 12.18 16.74
N PRO A 59 -13.17 13.00 17.82
CA PRO A 59 -12.87 14.44 17.73
C PRO A 59 -11.50 14.79 17.13
N TYR A 60 -10.58 13.83 17.08
CA TYR A 60 -9.26 14.00 16.50
C TYR A 60 -9.18 13.59 15.03
N GLN A 61 -10.23 12.95 14.49
CA GLN A 61 -10.30 12.57 13.09
C GLN A 61 -10.81 13.76 12.26
N ASN A 62 -10.33 13.85 11.02
CA ASN A 62 -10.69 14.89 10.05
C ASN A 62 -10.74 16.33 10.61
N ILE A 63 -9.86 16.67 11.56
CA ILE A 63 -9.77 18.05 12.05
C ILE A 63 -9.41 18.97 10.87
N ARG A 64 -10.15 20.07 10.77
CA ARG A 64 -9.90 21.16 9.82
C ARG A 64 -9.84 22.50 10.56
N THR A 65 -8.65 23.00 10.84
CA THR A 65 -8.45 24.35 11.42
C THR A 65 -8.66 25.45 10.38
N ARG A 66 -8.34 25.16 9.11
CA ARG A 66 -8.62 25.99 7.94
C ARG A 66 -9.11 25.09 6.82
N ARG A 67 -10.04 25.62 6.01
CA ARG A 67 -10.50 24.94 4.80
C ARG A 67 -9.38 24.90 3.76
N PHE A 68 -9.33 23.85 2.96
CA PHE A 68 -8.46 23.79 1.79
C PHE A 68 -8.86 24.87 0.77
N PHE A 69 -7.91 25.34 -0.02
CA PHE A 69 -8.13 26.42 -1.01
C PHE A 69 -8.74 25.91 -2.34
N TRP A 70 -9.09 24.62 -2.42
CA TRP A 70 -9.63 23.97 -3.60
C TRP A 70 -10.88 23.15 -3.25
N GLY A 71 -11.66 22.81 -4.27
CA GLY A 71 -12.85 21.96 -4.11
C GLY A 71 -13.88 22.56 -3.15
N ASP A 72 -14.41 21.72 -2.26
CA ASP A 72 -15.34 22.09 -1.18
C ASP A 72 -14.64 22.64 0.08
N GLY A 73 -13.30 22.64 0.07
CA GLY A 73 -12.48 23.07 1.19
C GLY A 73 -12.35 22.04 2.32
N ASP A 74 -12.87 20.83 2.16
CA ASP A 74 -12.90 19.81 3.21
C ASP A 74 -12.16 18.52 2.82
N LYS A 75 -12.29 18.11 1.55
CA LYS A 75 -11.69 16.89 1.03
C LYS A 75 -10.25 17.09 0.56
N THR A 76 -9.40 16.12 0.87
CA THR A 76 -8.00 16.10 0.42
C THR A 76 -7.88 15.66 -1.04
N LEU A 77 -6.69 15.83 -1.65
CA LEU A 77 -6.44 15.42 -3.04
C LEU A 77 -6.61 13.90 -3.26
N PHE A 78 -6.31 13.09 -2.26
CA PHE A 78 -6.45 11.62 -2.31
C PHE A 78 -7.63 11.15 -1.45
N TRP A 79 -8.71 11.92 -1.43
CA TRP A 79 -9.93 11.56 -0.74
C TRP A 79 -10.72 10.53 -1.55
N ASN A 80 -11.09 9.41 -0.92
CA ASN A 80 -11.95 8.39 -1.50
C ASN A 80 -13.21 8.21 -0.62
N ASP A 81 -14.37 8.60 -1.14
CA ASP A 81 -15.65 8.58 -0.42
C ASP A 81 -16.06 7.18 0.08
N ARG A 82 -15.48 6.10 -0.47
CA ARG A 82 -15.72 4.72 0.00
C ARG A 82 -15.00 4.38 1.30
N VAL A 83 -13.93 5.09 1.64
CA VAL A 83 -13.05 4.77 2.78
C VAL A 83 -12.83 5.96 3.72
N ASN A 84 -12.94 7.18 3.20
CA ASN A 84 -12.80 8.42 3.95
C ASN A 84 -14.20 8.98 4.18
N LYS A 85 -14.58 9.06 5.45
CA LYS A 85 -15.88 9.58 5.90
C LYS A 85 -15.61 10.83 6.74
N HIS A 86 -16.43 11.84 6.56
CA HIS A 86 -16.47 13.00 7.45
C HIS A 86 -17.92 13.26 7.85
N LYS A 87 -18.26 12.84 9.06
CA LYS A 87 -19.50 13.12 9.75
C LYS A 87 -19.34 14.48 10.41
N ILE A 88 -19.68 15.53 9.67
CA ILE A 88 -19.83 16.87 10.25
C ILE A 88 -20.97 16.77 11.26
N SER A 89 -20.66 16.89 12.56
CA SER A 89 -21.69 16.98 13.59
C SER A 89 -22.46 18.28 13.36
N SER A 90 -23.68 18.19 12.82
CA SER A 90 -24.64 19.30 12.79
C SER A 90 -24.95 19.81 14.17
#